data_AF-A0A383R352-F1
#
_entry.id   AF-A0A383R352-F1
#
_cell.length_a   1.000
_cell.length_b   1.000
_cell.length_c   1.000
_cell.angle_alpha   90.00
_cell.angle_beta   90.00
_cell.angle_gamma   90.00
#
_symmetry.space_group_name_H-M   'P 1'
#
loop_
_entity.id
_entity.type
_entity.pdbx_description
1 polymer ?
#
loop_
_entity_poly.entity_id
_entity_poly.type
_entity_poly.pdbx_seq_one_letter_code
_entity_poly.pdbx_strand_id
1 'polypeptide(L)'
;MANVFGVEGVKEMINASKGCTADILYAIPSSVPATPLETTGGEIDIADIDELLKDERVVCLGEIMNSVMFCAIRTARRTAFCTISAQNYPNLVIEGHTPKKLVDLELARFMFAGVDSDHTEQAVDSMRDRMANGMFLEIQEKSMTPDIMMYSFMRT
;
A
#
# COMPACT_ATOMS: atom_id res chain seq x y z
N MET A 1 13.94 5.20 -6.18
CA MET A 1 15.15 4.53 -5.63
C MET A 1 15.06 3.02 -5.70
N ALA A 2 14.04 2.37 -5.11
CA ALA A 2 13.95 0.90 -5.11
C ALA A 2 13.88 0.26 -6.52
N ASN A 3 13.10 0.81 -7.47
CA ASN A 3 13.09 0.31 -8.86
C ASN A 3 14.45 0.38 -9.59
N VAL A 4 15.39 1.18 -9.07
CA VAL A 4 16.72 1.38 -9.67
C VAL A 4 17.80 0.61 -8.91
N PHE A 5 17.74 0.60 -7.57
CA PHE A 5 18.81 0.09 -6.69
C PHE A 5 18.32 -0.98 -5.70
N GLY A 6 17.07 -1.42 -5.79
CA GLY A 6 16.48 -2.44 -4.91
C GLY A 6 16.48 -2.01 -3.44
N VAL A 7 16.70 -2.99 -2.56
CA VAL A 7 16.78 -2.83 -1.10
C VAL A 7 17.84 -1.82 -0.69
N GLU A 8 19.02 -1.83 -1.32
CA GLU A 8 20.08 -0.87 -1.01
C GLU A 8 19.63 0.57 -1.27
N GLY A 9 18.85 0.79 -2.33
CA GLY A 9 18.22 2.08 -2.58
C GLY A 9 17.28 2.54 -1.48
N VAL A 10 16.58 1.60 -0.82
CA VAL A 10 15.70 1.91 0.33
C VAL A 10 16.54 2.23 1.57
N LYS A 11 17.55 1.41 1.86
CA LYS A 11 18.47 1.62 2.98
C LYS A 11 19.20 2.96 2.89
N GLU A 12 19.64 3.35 1.71
CA GLU A 12 20.27 4.66 1.50
C GLU A 12 19.28 5.82 1.69
N MET A 13 18.01 5.67 1.29
CA MET A 13 16.98 6.68 1.58
C MET A 13 16.74 6.82 3.08
N ILE A 14 16.72 5.72 3.83
CA ILE A 14 16.61 5.69 5.29
C ILE A 14 17.86 6.30 5.95
N ASN A 15 19.04 6.06 5.39
CA ASN A 15 20.28 6.64 5.89
C ASN A 15 20.34 8.15 5.63
N ALA A 16 19.89 8.59 4.46
CA ALA A 16 19.89 9.99 4.06
C ALA A 16 18.92 10.87 4.89
N SER A 17 17.89 10.30 5.51
CA SER A 17 17.01 11.05 6.43
C SER A 17 17.60 11.30 7.81
N LYS A 18 18.75 10.68 8.14
CA LYS A 18 19.40 10.90 9.43
C LYS A 18 19.78 12.37 9.59
N GLY A 19 19.19 13.03 10.58
CA GLY A 19 19.42 14.45 10.86
C GLY A 19 18.49 15.40 10.10
N CYS A 20 17.48 14.89 9.38
CA CYS A 20 16.37 15.73 8.93
C CYS A 20 15.58 16.28 10.14
N THR A 21 15.06 17.49 10.00
CA THR A 21 14.22 18.12 11.04
C THR A 21 12.87 17.41 11.20
N ALA A 22 12.40 16.74 10.15
CA ALA A 22 11.15 15.99 10.17
C ALA A 22 11.41 14.51 10.47
N ASP A 23 10.51 13.90 11.23
CA ASP A 23 10.43 12.45 11.35
C ASP A 23 9.98 11.86 10.02
N ILE A 24 10.79 10.97 9.45
CA ILE A 24 10.50 10.30 8.17
C ILE A 24 10.32 8.82 8.45
N LEU A 25 9.11 8.34 8.22
CA LEU A 25 8.75 6.93 8.25
C LEU A 25 8.67 6.39 6.82
N TYR A 26 8.95 5.11 6.66
CA TYR A 26 9.10 4.46 5.38
C TYR A 26 8.13 3.30 5.24
N ALA A 27 7.58 3.21 4.03
CA ALA A 27 6.84 2.05 3.57
C ALA A 27 7.77 1.17 2.72
N ILE A 28 7.71 -0.15 2.89
CA ILE A 28 8.46 -1.10 2.06
C ILE A 28 7.87 -1.06 0.65
N PRO A 29 8.66 -0.75 -0.40
CA PRO A 29 8.10 -0.68 -1.75
C PRO A 29 7.64 -2.06 -2.23
N SER A 30 6.34 -2.20 -2.44
CA SER A 30 5.71 -3.50 -2.70
C SER A 30 5.55 -3.82 -4.19
N SER A 31 5.95 -2.91 -5.08
CA SER A 31 5.79 -3.00 -6.54
C SER A 31 7.12 -2.74 -7.27
N VAL A 32 8.13 -3.55 -6.93
CA VAL A 32 9.48 -3.51 -7.53
C VAL A 32 9.83 -4.89 -8.08
N PRO A 33 9.80 -5.13 -9.41
CA PRO A 33 9.32 -4.24 -10.48
C PRO A 33 7.79 -4.03 -10.43
N ALA A 34 7.28 -2.94 -11.01
CA ALA A 34 5.84 -2.70 -11.05
C ALA A 34 5.16 -3.65 -12.04
N THR A 35 5.83 -3.97 -13.15
CA THR A 35 5.37 -4.93 -14.16
C THR A 35 6.51 -5.85 -14.61
N PRO A 36 6.25 -7.11 -14.99
CA PRO A 36 7.25 -7.96 -15.63
C PRO A 36 7.61 -7.51 -17.05
N LEU A 37 6.91 -6.51 -17.60
CA LEU A 37 7.11 -6.01 -18.96
C LEU A 37 8.16 -4.91 -19.07
N GLU A 38 8.72 -4.45 -17.95
CA GLU A 38 9.74 -3.40 -17.91
C GLU A 38 11.09 -3.94 -17.42
N THR A 39 12.16 -3.25 -17.79
CA THR A 39 13.50 -3.52 -17.25
C THR A 39 13.67 -2.70 -15.98
N THR A 40 13.97 -3.34 -14.86
CA THR A 40 14.26 -2.66 -13.59
C THR A 40 15.70 -2.91 -13.15
N GLY A 41 16.22 -1.98 -12.34
CA GLY A 41 17.56 -2.09 -11.78
C GLY A 41 17.61 -2.80 -10.42
N GLY A 42 16.45 -3.00 -9.78
CA GLY A 42 16.35 -3.65 -8.49
C GLY A 42 15.07 -4.47 -8.32
N GLU A 43 15.08 -5.34 -7.33
CA GLU A 43 13.98 -6.22 -6.95
C GLU A 43 13.78 -6.13 -5.43
N ILE A 44 12.54 -6.31 -4.98
CA ILE A 44 12.21 -6.51 -3.57
C ILE A 44 11.35 -7.77 -3.47
N ASP A 45 11.78 -8.69 -2.63
CA ASP A 45 11.08 -9.93 -2.33
C ASP A 45 10.83 -10.11 -0.82
N ILE A 46 10.17 -11.21 -0.46
CA ILE A 46 9.73 -11.49 0.92
C ILE A 46 10.92 -11.48 1.90
N ALA A 47 12.08 -12.01 1.51
CA ALA A 47 13.27 -12.02 2.36
C ALA A 47 13.79 -10.60 2.67
N ASP A 48 13.51 -9.64 1.79
CA ASP A 48 13.91 -8.25 1.98
C ASP A 48 12.99 -7.51 2.97
N ILE A 49 11.75 -7.99 3.14
CA ILE A 49 10.84 -7.47 4.17
C ILE A 49 11.46 -7.66 5.54
N ASP A 50 11.92 -8.87 5.85
CA ASP A 50 12.59 -9.19 7.13
C ASP A 50 13.78 -8.27 7.40
N GLU A 51 14.55 -7.96 6.37
CA GLU A 51 15.72 -7.09 6.49
C GLU A 51 15.32 -5.63 6.72
N LEU A 52 14.34 -5.12 5.98
CA LEU A 52 13.89 -3.73 6.08
C LEU A 52 13.14 -3.46 7.40
N LEU A 53 12.35 -4.41 7.89
CA LEU A 53 11.62 -4.29 9.16
C LEU A 53 12.53 -4.25 10.40
N LYS A 54 13.84 -4.50 10.26
CA LYS A 54 14.81 -4.31 11.35
C LYS A 54 15.03 -2.84 11.70
N ASP A 55 14.72 -1.92 10.79
CA ASP A 55 14.77 -0.49 11.06
C ASP A 55 13.40 0.00 11.54
N GLU A 56 13.33 0.57 12.74
CA GLU A 56 12.09 1.02 13.39
C GLU A 56 11.35 2.12 12.61
N ARG A 57 12.02 2.79 11.67
CA ARG A 57 11.41 3.79 10.80
C ARG A 57 10.61 3.16 9.66
N VAL A 58 10.72 1.85 9.43
CA VAL A 58 9.92 1.12 8.45
C VAL A 58 8.65 0.62 9.14
N VAL A 59 7.49 1.17 8.76
CA VAL A 59 6.25 1.03 9.54
C VAL A 59 5.12 0.31 8.80
N CYS A 60 5.22 0.19 7.49
CA CYS A 60 4.19 -0.44 6.67
C CYS A 60 4.77 -1.08 5.40
N LEU A 61 3.96 -1.93 4.78
CA LEU A 61 4.15 -2.35 3.39
C LEU A 61 3.46 -1.33 2.49
N GLY A 62 4.21 -0.72 1.58
CA GLY A 62 3.70 0.34 0.71
C GLY A 62 2.72 -0.14 -0.34
N GLU A 63 2.11 0.82 -1.02
CA GLU A 63 0.94 0.64 -1.88
C GLU A 63 0.94 -0.57 -2.83
N ILE A 64 -0.03 -1.46 -2.64
CA ILE A 64 -0.25 -2.60 -3.54
C ILE A 64 -1.07 -2.12 -4.76
N MET A 65 -0.37 -1.85 -5.87
CA MET A 65 -0.94 -1.21 -7.07
C MET A 65 -1.69 -2.13 -8.03
N ASN A 66 -1.50 -3.45 -7.96
CA ASN A 66 -2.00 -4.38 -8.98
C ASN A 66 -3.24 -5.15 -8.52
N SER A 67 -4.32 -4.41 -8.20
CA SER A 67 -5.59 -4.98 -7.77
C SER A 67 -6.26 -5.88 -8.82
N VAL A 68 -5.94 -5.69 -10.11
CA VAL A 68 -6.50 -6.49 -11.22
C VAL A 68 -6.05 -7.96 -11.15
N MET A 69 -4.86 -8.24 -10.61
CA MET A 69 -4.38 -9.61 -10.42
C MET A 69 -4.98 -10.31 -9.19
N PHE A 70 -5.48 -9.57 -8.21
CA PHE A 70 -6.12 -10.14 -7.02
C PHE A 70 -7.43 -10.87 -7.34
N CYS A 71 -8.21 -10.31 -8.27
CA CYS A 71 -9.52 -10.82 -8.68
C CYS A 71 -9.41 -12.05 -9.60
N ALA A 72 -8.32 -12.17 -10.37
CA ALA A 72 -8.20 -13.17 -11.43
C ALA A 72 -7.34 -14.38 -11.04
N ILE A 73 -6.28 -14.21 -10.25
CA ILE A 73 -5.27 -15.26 -10.03
C ILE A 73 -4.72 -15.19 -8.59
N ARG A 74 -5.19 -16.11 -7.73
CA ARG A 74 -4.69 -16.30 -6.35
C ARG A 74 -3.20 -16.66 -6.24
N THR A 75 -2.54 -16.97 -7.36
CA THR A 75 -1.13 -17.38 -7.44
C THR A 75 -0.20 -16.28 -7.97
N ALA A 76 -0.70 -15.07 -8.21
CA ALA A 76 0.16 -13.94 -8.57
C ALA A 76 1.13 -13.61 -7.42
N ARG A 77 2.40 -13.38 -7.74
CA ARG A 77 3.47 -13.08 -6.75
C ARG A 77 3.06 -12.02 -5.73
N ARG A 78 2.33 -10.98 -6.16
CA ARG A 78 1.85 -9.88 -5.30
C ARG A 78 0.76 -10.32 -4.31
N THR A 79 -0.15 -11.20 -4.72
CA THR A 79 -1.15 -11.80 -3.82
C THR A 79 -0.49 -12.65 -2.74
N ALA A 80 0.51 -13.44 -3.12
CA ALA A 80 1.32 -14.20 -2.18
C ALA A 80 2.11 -13.26 -1.24
N PHE A 81 2.69 -12.20 -1.77
CA PHE A 81 3.43 -11.19 -1.00
C PHE A 81 2.57 -10.54 0.09
N CYS A 82 1.36 -10.06 -0.23
CA CYS A 82 0.44 -9.53 0.79
C CYS A 82 0.03 -10.60 1.80
N THR A 83 -0.40 -11.77 1.32
CA THR A 83 -0.92 -12.82 2.20
C THR A 83 0.16 -13.32 3.15
N ILE A 84 1.39 -13.52 2.66
CA ILE A 84 2.52 -13.95 3.47
C ILE A 84 2.93 -12.85 4.43
N SER A 85 2.93 -11.58 4.01
CA SER A 85 3.22 -10.45 4.90
C SER A 85 2.20 -10.36 6.03
N ALA A 86 0.90 -10.44 5.72
CA ALA A 86 -0.17 -10.42 6.72
C ALA A 86 -0.11 -11.62 7.67
N GLN A 87 0.33 -12.80 7.19
CA GLN A 87 0.49 -13.99 8.01
C GLN A 87 1.72 -13.92 8.92
N ASN A 88 2.86 -13.47 8.41
CA ASN A 88 4.12 -13.41 9.14
C ASN A 88 4.20 -12.20 10.08
N TYR A 89 3.56 -11.08 9.71
CA TYR A 89 3.59 -9.81 10.43
C TYR A 89 2.15 -9.27 10.60
N PRO A 90 1.33 -9.85 11.49
CA PRO A 90 -0.09 -9.52 11.62
C PRO A 90 -0.38 -8.08 12.07
N ASN A 91 0.64 -7.37 12.56
CA ASN A 91 0.52 -5.96 12.97
C ASN A 91 1.11 -4.99 11.94
N LEU A 92 1.68 -5.50 10.84
CA LEU A 92 2.23 -4.66 9.79
C LEU A 92 1.09 -4.16 8.91
N VAL A 93 0.92 -2.84 8.84
CA VAL A 93 -0.06 -2.21 7.97
C VAL A 93 0.33 -2.45 6.51
N ILE A 94 -0.62 -2.85 5.68
CA ILE A 94 -0.44 -2.99 4.23
C ILE A 94 -1.27 -1.93 3.52
N GLU A 95 -0.58 -0.99 2.87
CA GLU A 95 -1.22 0.08 2.12
C GLU A 95 -1.75 -0.41 0.78
N GLY A 96 -2.94 0.05 0.42
CA GLY A 96 -3.60 -0.28 -0.83
C GLY A 96 -3.60 0.86 -1.84
N HIS A 97 -3.70 0.47 -3.11
CA HIS A 97 -4.05 1.39 -4.20
C HIS A 97 -5.23 0.77 -4.96
N THR A 98 -6.44 1.08 -4.51
CA THR A 98 -7.64 0.44 -5.03
C THR A 98 -8.27 1.25 -6.16
N PRO A 99 -8.50 0.68 -7.35
CA PRO A 99 -9.24 1.37 -8.39
C PRO A 99 -10.68 1.64 -7.94
N LYS A 100 -11.26 2.77 -8.39
CA LYS A 100 -12.66 3.15 -8.10
C LYS A 100 -13.70 2.05 -8.39
N LYS A 101 -13.40 1.16 -9.34
CA LYS A 101 -14.31 0.07 -9.78
C LYS A 101 -14.28 -1.16 -8.87
N LEU A 102 -13.38 -1.21 -7.90
CA LEU A 102 -13.27 -2.31 -6.94
C LEU A 102 -14.24 -2.04 -5.78
N VAL A 103 -15.33 -2.80 -5.76
CA VAL A 103 -16.47 -2.67 -4.85
C VAL A 103 -17.00 -4.04 -4.45
N ASP A 104 -17.92 -4.09 -3.49
CA ASP A 104 -18.64 -5.29 -3.07
C ASP A 104 -17.69 -6.46 -2.73
N LEU A 105 -17.92 -7.63 -3.33
CA LEU A 105 -17.14 -8.85 -3.08
C LEU A 105 -15.66 -8.69 -3.44
N GLU A 106 -15.34 -7.88 -4.44
CA GLU A 106 -13.94 -7.68 -4.84
C GLU A 106 -13.20 -6.80 -3.84
N LEU A 107 -13.88 -5.80 -3.26
CA LEU A 107 -13.35 -5.03 -2.13
C LEU A 107 -13.13 -5.92 -0.90
N ALA A 108 -14.13 -6.73 -0.54
CA ALA A 108 -14.01 -7.64 0.58
C ALA A 108 -12.86 -8.65 0.39
N ARG A 109 -12.66 -9.17 -0.83
CA ARG A 109 -11.54 -10.07 -1.16
C ARG A 109 -10.19 -9.38 -1.04
N PHE A 110 -10.10 -8.13 -1.50
CA PHE A 110 -8.87 -7.35 -1.45
C PHE A 110 -8.47 -7.05 0.01
N MET A 111 -9.45 -6.67 0.84
CA MET A 111 -9.23 -6.48 2.29
C MET A 111 -8.89 -7.79 3.00
N PHE A 112 -9.57 -8.88 2.66
CA PHE A 112 -9.28 -10.21 3.24
C PHE A 112 -7.85 -10.68 2.96
N ALA A 113 -7.22 -10.20 1.89
CA ALA A 113 -5.82 -10.48 1.60
C ALA A 113 -4.82 -9.75 2.52
N GLY A 114 -5.33 -8.88 3.39
CA GLY A 114 -4.56 -8.12 4.38
C GLY A 114 -4.36 -6.66 4.02
N VAL A 115 -5.03 -6.11 3.00
CA VAL A 115 -4.87 -4.68 2.66
C VAL A 115 -5.75 -3.81 3.54
N ASP A 116 -5.13 -2.85 4.22
CA ASP A 116 -5.73 -2.08 5.32
C ASP A 116 -6.18 -0.69 4.91
N SER A 117 -5.49 -0.05 3.94
CA SER A 117 -5.73 1.34 3.58
C SER A 117 -5.90 1.60 2.09
N ASP A 118 -6.35 2.80 1.74
CA ASP A 118 -6.44 3.28 0.37
C ASP A 118 -6.34 4.81 0.28
N HIS A 119 -5.62 5.28 -0.74
CA HIS A 119 -5.39 6.71 -1.01
C HIS A 119 -5.75 7.15 -2.43
N THR A 120 -6.36 6.27 -3.24
CA THR A 120 -6.69 6.60 -4.63
C THR A 120 -7.78 7.67 -4.70
N GLU A 121 -7.96 8.25 -5.89
CA GLU A 121 -9.01 9.24 -6.11
C GLU A 121 -10.38 8.62 -5.80
N GLN A 122 -11.13 9.21 -4.87
CA GLN A 122 -12.41 8.69 -4.42
C GLN A 122 -13.59 9.43 -5.07
N ALA A 123 -14.73 8.76 -5.12
CA ALA A 123 -16.04 9.42 -5.15
C ALA A 123 -16.72 9.19 -3.78
N VAL A 124 -17.75 9.98 -3.44
CA VAL A 124 -18.45 9.83 -2.15
C VAL A 124 -18.93 8.40 -1.92
N ASP A 125 -19.47 7.74 -2.95
CA ASP A 125 -19.93 6.36 -2.85
C ASP A 125 -18.78 5.36 -2.62
N SER A 126 -17.65 5.53 -3.33
CA SER A 126 -16.50 4.62 -3.20
C SER A 126 -15.80 4.79 -1.84
N MET A 127 -15.75 6.02 -1.34
CA MET A 127 -15.29 6.37 0.00
C MET A 127 -16.18 5.73 1.06
N ARG A 128 -17.50 5.87 0.91
CA ARG A 128 -18.49 5.28 1.82
C ARG A 128 -18.38 3.76 1.88
N ASP A 129 -18.23 3.10 0.74
CA ASP A 129 -18.08 1.65 0.67
C ASP A 129 -16.83 1.16 1.42
N ARG A 130 -15.68 1.81 1.17
CA ARG A 130 -14.41 1.50 1.85
C ARG A 130 -14.50 1.71 3.37
N MET A 131 -15.03 2.85 3.81
CA MET A 131 -15.23 3.12 5.23
C MET A 131 -16.19 2.11 5.88
N ALA A 132 -17.26 1.73 5.20
CA ALA A 132 -18.23 0.76 5.72
C ALA A 132 -17.64 -0.65 5.88
N ASN A 133 -16.65 -1.00 5.06
CA ASN A 133 -15.91 -2.26 5.18
C ASN A 133 -14.75 -2.19 6.20
N GLY A 134 -14.45 -1.02 6.77
CA GLY A 134 -13.40 -0.83 7.77
C GLY A 134 -12.02 -0.49 7.21
N MET A 135 -11.93 -0.09 5.94
CA MET A 135 -10.67 0.33 5.32
C MET A 135 -10.29 1.73 5.80
N PHE A 136 -9.00 1.93 6.13
CA PHE A 136 -8.45 3.23 6.49
C PHE A 136 -8.29 4.09 5.23
N LEU A 137 -8.82 5.31 5.24
CA LEU A 137 -8.77 6.20 4.08
C LEU A 137 -7.77 7.34 4.26
N GLU A 138 -6.86 7.42 3.31
CA GLU A 138 -5.82 8.44 3.21
C GLU A 138 -6.23 9.48 2.18
N ILE A 139 -6.90 10.54 2.63
CA ILE A 139 -7.42 11.58 1.73
C ILE A 139 -6.26 12.46 1.23
N GLN A 140 -6.00 12.40 -0.07
CA GLN A 140 -5.06 13.28 -0.76
C GLN A 140 -5.75 14.56 -1.25
N GLU A 141 -5.00 15.65 -1.44
CA GLU A 141 -5.52 16.95 -1.90
C GLU A 141 -6.41 16.84 -3.15
N LYS A 142 -6.02 16.01 -4.12
CA LYS A 142 -6.78 15.75 -5.35
C LYS A 142 -8.20 15.20 -5.10
N SER A 143 -8.42 14.56 -3.95
CA SER A 143 -9.69 13.97 -3.53
C SER A 143 -10.49 14.89 -2.59
N MET A 144 -9.97 16.05 -2.19
CA MET A 144 -10.62 16.98 -1.25
C MET A 144 -11.68 17.85 -1.94
N THR A 145 -12.68 17.22 -2.56
CA THR A 145 -13.83 17.92 -3.13
C THR A 145 -14.80 18.37 -2.03
N PRO A 146 -15.62 19.42 -2.24
CA PRO A 146 -16.61 19.85 -1.25
C PRO A 146 -17.51 18.71 -0.76
N ASP A 147 -17.94 17.82 -1.66
CA ASP A 147 -18.81 16.69 -1.32
C ASP A 147 -18.10 15.66 -0.43
N ILE A 148 -16.84 15.33 -0.74
CA ILE A 148 -16.02 14.41 0.07
C ILE A 148 -15.79 15.02 1.45
N MET A 149 -15.42 16.29 1.52
CA MET A 149 -15.14 16.97 2.79
C MET A 149 -16.40 17.09 3.66
N MET A 150 -17.54 17.45 3.06
CA MET A 150 -18.82 17.51 3.77
C MET A 150 -19.22 16.15 4.33
N TYR A 151 -19.06 15.08 3.55
CA TYR A 151 -19.34 13.72 4.02
C TYR A 151 -18.44 13.32 5.19
N SER A 152 -17.14 13.62 5.12
CA SER A 152 -16.16 13.25 6.15
C SER A 152 -16.39 13.95 7.49
N PHE A 153 -16.86 15.21 7.51
CA PHE A 153 -17.05 15.97 8.74
C PHE A 153 -18.45 15.91 9.35
N MET A 154 -19.49 15.52 8.59
CA MET A 154 -20.87 15.50 9.10
C MET A 154 -21.22 14.22 9.89
N ARG A 155 -20.32 13.26 10.03
CA ARG A 155 -20.56 11.97 10.69
C ARG A 155 -19.79 11.72 11.98
N THR A 156 -19.02 12.71 12.46
CA THR A 156 -18.44 12.73 13.81
C THR A 156 -19.35 13.50 14.76
#